data_AF-A0A9P1IYL2-F1
#
_entry.id   AF-A0A9P1IYL2-F1
#
_cell.length_a   1.000
_cell.length_b   1.000
_cell.length_c   1.000
_cell.angle_alpha   90.00
_cell.angle_beta   90.00
_cell.angle_gamma   90.00
#
_symmetry.space_group_name_H-M   'P 1'
#
loop_
_entity.id
_entity.type
_entity.pdbx_description
1 polymer ?
#
loop_
_entity_poly.entity_id
_entity_poly.type
_entity_poly.pdbx_seq_one_letter_code
_entity_poly.pdbx_strand_id
1 'polypeptide(L)'
;MDTRHFKMAEKLDYSFQIYLTNIINFISTPINFLGFFLILTRSKLSLPLYRYTLLANNLFLYIAQLHWGTTFNLVSLFPFPAFVVGGLAKNLLEFKVLAVIWMLPFSLSVVTTFHCLLARLKIIVHPNSIIYFKTRGYIFIASLILIYVVTGAFLILYFAWPNEFESRRRLPQLYPNCLEILENPHAILLTGTSDIDSMILVAKISLGSGSILFLALYILITCEIKNQSTIMSSKAQVFHRDSVRDMLIQTIIKGISIILAPLALLYCFMLDASKDTRTFNAISMSIFVGASIPSTIAMMIQTKAYRGYILFIFTGKPEETSRSTMFRKSVIEIKI
;
A
#
# COMPACT_ATOMS: atom_id res chain seq x y z
N MET A 1 18.31 27.39 -18.18
CA MET A 1 19.48 26.50 -18.38
C MET A 1 20.20 26.40 -17.06
N ASP A 2 20.43 25.18 -16.57
CA ASP A 2 21.06 24.90 -15.29
C ASP A 2 22.44 24.26 -15.54
N THR A 3 23.50 25.04 -15.32
CA THR A 3 24.88 24.62 -15.56
C THR A 3 25.53 23.98 -14.32
N ARG A 4 24.76 23.71 -13.27
CA ARG A 4 25.30 23.08 -12.06
C ARG A 4 25.72 21.64 -12.35
N HIS A 5 26.76 21.21 -11.64
CA HIS A 5 27.19 19.82 -11.59
C HIS A 5 26.31 19.06 -10.60
N PHE A 6 25.61 18.05 -11.09
CA PHE A 6 24.75 17.20 -10.26
C PHE A 6 25.53 15.96 -9.85
N LYS A 7 25.92 15.91 -8.57
CA LYS A 7 26.73 14.81 -8.03
C LYS A 7 26.08 13.44 -8.22
N MET A 8 24.75 13.39 -8.29
CA MET A 8 23.96 12.18 -8.55
C MET A 8 24.04 11.70 -10.01
N ALA A 9 24.26 12.60 -10.96
CA ALA A 9 24.33 12.29 -12.39
C ALA A 9 25.74 11.87 -12.84
N GLU A 10 26.79 12.38 -12.18
CA GLU A 10 28.22 12.13 -12.53
C GLU A 10 28.72 10.74 -12.11
N LYS A 11 28.13 10.13 -11.08
CA LYS A 11 28.52 8.80 -10.61
C LYS A 11 27.31 7.95 -10.32
N LEU A 12 26.91 7.14 -11.30
CA LEU A 12 25.77 6.24 -11.15
C LEU A 12 26.16 5.00 -10.35
N ASP A 13 26.19 5.13 -9.02
CA ASP A 13 26.27 3.99 -8.10
C ASP A 13 24.99 3.91 -7.28
N TYR A 14 24.21 2.87 -7.54
CA TYR A 14 22.95 2.57 -6.86
C TYR A 14 22.93 1.16 -6.27
N SER A 15 24.11 0.55 -6.14
CA SER A 15 24.29 -0.80 -5.60
C SER A 15 23.75 -0.91 -4.18
N PHE A 16 24.00 0.11 -3.34
CA PHE A 16 23.53 0.14 -1.97
C PHE A 16 21.99 0.06 -1.87
N GLN A 17 21.26 0.81 -2.71
CA GLN A 17 19.80 0.73 -2.75
C GLN A 17 19.34 -0.68 -3.15
N ILE A 18 19.96 -1.26 -4.18
CA ILE A 18 19.63 -2.61 -4.65
C ILE A 18 19.80 -3.64 -3.53
N TYR A 19 20.95 -3.63 -2.84
CA TYR A 19 21.18 -4.57 -1.74
C TYR A 19 20.19 -4.35 -0.59
N LEU A 20 19.99 -3.11 -0.17
CA LEU A 20 19.14 -2.80 0.98
C LEU A 20 17.67 -3.17 0.73
N THR A 21 17.12 -2.82 -0.43
CA THR A 21 15.73 -3.14 -0.81
C THR A 21 15.51 -4.65 -0.93
N ASN A 22 16.48 -5.41 -1.46
CA ASN A 22 16.40 -6.86 -1.52
C ASN A 22 16.49 -7.52 -0.13
N ILE A 23 17.35 -7.02 0.77
CA ILE A 23 17.41 -7.49 2.17
C ILE A 23 16.05 -7.25 2.86
N ILE A 24 15.44 -6.10 2.66
CA ILE A 24 14.12 -5.80 3.22
C ILE A 24 13.06 -6.74 2.64
N ASN A 25 13.06 -7.01 1.34
CA ASN A 25 12.15 -8.00 0.74
C ASN A 25 12.36 -9.41 1.29
N PHE A 26 13.62 -9.80 1.51
CA PHE A 26 13.97 -11.08 2.14
C PHE A 26 13.39 -11.19 3.56
N ILE A 27 13.49 -10.12 4.37
CA ILE A 27 12.89 -10.06 5.73
C ILE A 27 11.37 -9.97 5.68
N SER A 28 10.82 -9.23 4.70
CA SER A 28 9.39 -9.00 4.52
C SER A 28 8.64 -10.29 4.20
N THR A 29 9.27 -11.18 3.44
CA THR A 29 8.67 -12.44 2.97
C THR A 29 8.18 -13.34 4.12
N PRO A 30 9.01 -13.78 5.08
CA PRO A 30 8.54 -14.63 6.18
C PRO A 30 7.48 -13.95 7.05
N ILE A 31 7.57 -12.63 7.27
CA ILE A 31 6.59 -11.87 8.06
C ILE A 31 5.22 -11.89 7.37
N ASN A 32 5.17 -11.58 6.07
CA ASN A 32 3.93 -11.58 5.30
C ASN A 32 3.34 -12.99 5.16
N PHE A 33 4.17 -14.00 4.92
CA PHE A 33 3.70 -15.39 4.85
C PHE A 33 3.13 -15.90 6.18
N LEU A 34 3.75 -15.54 7.31
CA LEU A 34 3.16 -15.79 8.63
C LEU A 34 1.82 -15.08 8.76
N GLY A 35 1.72 -13.81 8.35
CA GLY A 35 0.46 -13.08 8.30
C GLY A 35 -0.62 -13.78 7.48
N PHE A 36 -0.29 -14.25 6.28
CA PHE A 36 -1.21 -15.00 5.41
C PHE A 36 -1.69 -16.30 6.06
N PHE A 37 -0.76 -17.05 6.66
CA PHE A 37 -1.06 -18.28 7.37
C PHE A 37 -2.03 -18.04 8.54
N LEU A 38 -1.81 -16.99 9.33
CA LEU A 38 -2.68 -16.62 10.45
C LEU A 38 -4.08 -16.22 9.97
N ILE A 39 -4.16 -15.43 8.89
CA ILE A 39 -5.46 -15.07 8.30
C ILE A 39 -6.23 -16.32 7.88
N LEU A 40 -5.58 -17.29 7.23
CA LEU A 40 -6.23 -18.50 6.74
C LEU A 40 -6.65 -19.45 7.88
N THR A 41 -5.80 -19.64 8.89
CA THR A 41 -5.96 -20.70 9.89
C THR A 41 -6.61 -20.24 11.20
N ARG A 42 -6.40 -18.98 11.62
CA ARG A 42 -6.80 -18.46 12.94
C ARG A 42 -7.99 -17.50 12.91
N SER A 43 -8.44 -17.07 11.73
CA SER A 43 -9.60 -16.17 11.58
C SER A 43 -10.96 -16.88 11.58
N LYS A 44 -11.11 -18.00 12.28
CA LYS A 44 -12.30 -18.88 12.17
C LYS A 44 -13.63 -18.22 12.56
N LEU A 45 -13.59 -17.17 13.37
CA LEU A 45 -14.77 -16.41 13.80
C LEU A 45 -15.15 -15.27 12.84
N SER A 46 -14.32 -14.98 11.83
CA SER A 46 -14.60 -13.93 10.86
C SER A 46 -15.39 -14.48 9.68
N LEU A 47 -16.30 -13.67 9.12
CA LEU A 47 -16.98 -14.05 7.88
C LEU A 47 -15.96 -14.32 6.76
N PRO A 48 -16.19 -15.35 5.92
CA PRO A 48 -15.29 -15.69 4.82
C PRO A 48 -14.97 -14.50 3.92
N LEU A 49 -15.97 -13.68 3.59
CA LEU A 49 -15.81 -12.49 2.75
C LEU A 49 -14.72 -11.55 3.30
N TYR A 50 -14.82 -11.18 4.59
CA TYR A 50 -13.85 -10.30 5.23
C TYR A 50 -12.45 -10.92 5.29
N ARG A 51 -12.37 -12.23 5.60
CA ARG A 51 -11.11 -12.97 5.66
C ARG A 51 -10.38 -12.95 4.32
N TYR A 52 -11.08 -13.22 3.22
CA TYR A 52 -10.46 -13.25 1.89
C TYR A 52 -10.10 -11.85 1.38
N THR A 53 -10.92 -10.82 1.68
CA THR A 53 -10.56 -9.43 1.34
C THR A 53 -9.33 -8.97 2.12
N LEU A 54 -9.20 -9.37 3.40
CA LEU A 54 -8.03 -9.06 4.22
C LEU A 54 -6.77 -9.77 3.71
N LEU A 55 -6.88 -11.04 3.34
CA LEU A 55 -5.79 -11.79 2.72
C LEU A 55 -5.34 -11.12 1.42
N ALA A 56 -6.30 -10.80 0.54
CA ALA A 56 -6.01 -10.16 -0.74
C ALA A 56 -5.32 -8.80 -0.56
N ASN A 57 -5.74 -7.99 0.41
CA ASN A 57 -5.09 -6.70 0.73
C ASN A 57 -3.60 -6.87 1.09
N ASN A 58 -3.30 -7.78 2.00
CA ASN A 58 -1.90 -8.01 2.41
C ASN A 58 -1.08 -8.66 1.28
N LEU A 59 -1.68 -9.60 0.53
CA LEU A 59 -1.02 -10.28 -0.59
C LEU A 59 -0.66 -9.30 -1.71
N PHE A 60 -1.62 -8.49 -2.16
CA PHE A 60 -1.39 -7.54 -3.25
C PHE A 60 -0.39 -6.46 -2.86
N LEU A 61 -0.42 -5.98 -1.61
CA LEU A 61 0.59 -5.04 -1.13
C LEU A 61 1.98 -5.70 -1.11
N TYR A 62 2.08 -6.93 -0.60
CA TYR A 62 3.35 -7.68 -0.59
C TYR A 62 3.90 -7.87 -2.01
N ILE A 63 3.08 -8.31 -2.97
CA ILE A 63 3.49 -8.49 -4.37
C ILE A 63 3.96 -7.15 -4.96
N ALA A 64 3.23 -6.06 -4.72
CA ALA A 64 3.62 -4.74 -5.21
C ALA A 64 4.99 -4.31 -4.65
N GLN A 65 5.24 -4.51 -3.36
CA GLN A 65 6.52 -4.15 -2.74
C GLN A 65 7.67 -5.07 -3.14
N LEU A 66 7.40 -6.37 -3.28
CA LEU A 66 8.38 -7.33 -3.78
C LEU A 66 8.84 -6.94 -5.20
N HIS A 67 7.89 -6.65 -6.08
CA HIS A 67 8.19 -6.21 -7.44
C HIS A 67 8.92 -4.87 -7.44
N TRP A 68 8.49 -3.89 -6.62
CA TRP A 68 9.19 -2.60 -6.52
C TRP A 68 10.64 -2.76 -6.05
N GLY A 69 10.90 -3.55 -5.01
CA GLY A 69 12.24 -3.67 -4.43
C GLY A 69 13.20 -4.58 -5.19
N THR A 70 12.70 -5.59 -5.90
CA THR A 70 13.56 -6.62 -6.51
C THR A 70 13.61 -6.56 -8.03
N THR A 71 12.46 -6.61 -8.71
CA THR A 71 12.40 -6.71 -10.18
C THR A 71 12.45 -5.34 -10.84
N PHE A 72 11.75 -4.34 -10.29
CA PHE A 72 11.70 -2.99 -10.84
C PHE A 72 12.85 -2.11 -10.31
N ASN A 73 12.95 -1.95 -9.00
CA ASN A 73 13.94 -1.14 -8.27
C ASN A 73 14.21 0.23 -8.91
N LEU A 74 13.26 1.14 -8.79
CA LEU A 74 13.39 2.50 -9.28
C LEU A 74 14.27 3.33 -8.36
N VAL A 75 15.37 3.85 -8.90
CA VAL A 75 16.34 4.69 -8.19
C VAL A 75 16.09 6.14 -8.59
N SER A 76 15.87 7.02 -7.61
CA SER A 76 15.79 8.46 -7.85
C SER A 76 17.17 9.11 -7.89
N LEU A 77 17.37 10.01 -8.84
CA LEU A 77 18.58 10.82 -8.96
C LEU A 77 18.42 12.25 -8.42
N PHE A 78 17.35 12.53 -7.66
CA PHE A 78 17.10 13.88 -7.14
C PHE A 78 18.27 14.42 -6.32
N PRO A 79 18.66 15.69 -6.49
CA PRO A 79 17.90 16.77 -7.13
C PRO A 79 17.96 16.81 -8.67
N PHE A 80 18.72 15.94 -9.32
CA PHE A 80 18.64 15.79 -10.77
C PHE A 80 17.31 15.12 -11.15
N PRO A 81 16.48 15.70 -12.07
CA PRO A 81 15.12 15.24 -12.32
C PRO A 81 15.10 13.99 -13.21
N ALA A 82 15.58 12.88 -12.67
CA ALA A 82 15.65 11.61 -13.38
C ALA A 82 15.51 10.41 -12.44
N PHE A 83 15.18 9.28 -13.05
CA PHE A 83 15.18 7.97 -12.41
C PHE A 83 16.05 6.99 -13.19
N VAL A 84 16.49 5.92 -12.52
CA VAL A 84 17.18 4.80 -13.16
C VAL A 84 16.54 3.49 -12.71
N VAL A 85 16.34 2.57 -13.64
CA VAL A 85 15.85 1.22 -13.34
C VAL A 85 17.03 0.32 -12.97
N GLY A 86 17.10 -0.10 -11.71
CA GLY A 86 18.19 -0.92 -11.17
C GLY A 86 17.85 -2.40 -10.95
N GLY A 87 16.58 -2.78 -11.10
CA GLY A 87 16.10 -4.11 -10.69
C GLY A 87 16.51 -5.25 -11.62
N LEU A 88 16.20 -6.49 -11.19
CA LEU A 88 16.56 -7.71 -11.93
C LEU A 88 15.98 -7.76 -13.36
N ALA A 89 14.84 -7.09 -13.59
CA ALA A 89 14.17 -7.11 -14.88
C ALA A 89 14.55 -5.94 -15.80
N LYS A 90 15.53 -5.11 -15.43
CA LYS A 90 15.93 -3.90 -16.19
C LYS A 90 16.32 -4.16 -17.64
N ASN A 91 16.86 -5.35 -17.93
CA ASN A 91 17.28 -5.77 -19.27
C ASN A 91 16.21 -6.62 -20.00
N LEU A 92 15.16 -7.02 -19.30
CA LEU A 92 14.13 -7.93 -19.82
C LEU A 92 12.87 -7.19 -20.25
N LEU A 93 12.52 -6.13 -19.51
CA LEU A 93 11.27 -5.40 -19.69
C LEU A 93 11.55 -3.90 -19.69
N GLU A 94 10.83 -3.19 -20.55
CA GLU A 94 10.84 -1.73 -20.54
C GLU A 94 10.27 -1.17 -19.22
N PHE A 95 10.72 0.03 -18.86
CA PHE A 95 10.18 0.78 -17.72
C PHE A 95 8.64 0.82 -17.71
N LYS A 96 8.01 0.97 -18.87
CA LYS A 96 6.54 1.01 -19.01
C LYS A 96 5.89 -0.23 -18.42
N VAL A 97 6.39 -1.37 -18.86
CA VAL A 97 5.85 -2.66 -18.48
C VAL A 97 6.11 -2.90 -16.99
N LEU A 98 7.30 -2.56 -16.51
CA LEU A 98 7.63 -2.69 -15.08
C LEU A 98 6.74 -1.81 -14.19
N ALA A 99 6.46 -0.58 -14.61
CA ALA A 99 5.57 0.33 -13.89
C ALA A 99 4.11 -0.15 -13.90
N VAL A 100 3.62 -0.68 -15.02
CA VAL A 100 2.27 -1.29 -15.11
C VAL A 100 2.14 -2.52 -14.20
N ILE A 101 3.14 -3.42 -14.24
CA ILE A 101 3.19 -4.61 -13.38
C ILE A 101 3.19 -4.22 -11.90
N TRP A 102 3.83 -3.11 -11.54
CA TRP A 102 3.79 -2.59 -10.17
C TRP A 102 2.43 -1.97 -9.81
N MET A 103 1.88 -1.14 -10.70
CA MET A 103 0.68 -0.35 -10.43
C MET A 103 -0.57 -1.22 -10.23
N LEU A 104 -0.67 -2.34 -10.94
CA LEU A 104 -1.79 -3.26 -10.84
C LEU A 104 -1.96 -3.86 -9.42
N PRO A 105 -0.99 -4.61 -8.85
CA PRO A 105 -1.11 -5.12 -7.49
C PRO A 105 -1.19 -3.98 -6.45
N PHE A 106 -0.51 -2.86 -6.67
CA PHE A 106 -0.62 -1.71 -5.76
C PHE A 106 -2.06 -1.19 -5.68
N SER A 107 -2.69 -0.92 -6.84
CA SER A 107 -4.08 -0.48 -6.94
C SER A 107 -5.08 -1.52 -6.40
N LEU A 108 -4.86 -2.81 -6.67
CA LEU A 108 -5.67 -3.89 -6.09
C LEU A 108 -5.56 -3.94 -4.55
N SER A 109 -4.40 -3.60 -3.97
CA SER A 109 -4.25 -3.48 -2.51
C SER A 109 -5.09 -2.32 -1.93
N VAL A 110 -5.26 -1.24 -2.69
CA VAL A 110 -6.10 -0.10 -2.29
C VAL A 110 -7.58 -0.46 -2.42
N VAL A 111 -7.97 -1.09 -3.53
CA VAL A 111 -9.34 -1.60 -3.74
C VAL A 111 -9.76 -2.55 -2.62
N THR A 112 -8.90 -3.52 -2.28
CA THR A 112 -9.18 -4.51 -1.23
C THR A 112 -9.22 -3.89 0.16
N THR A 113 -8.53 -2.77 0.40
CA THR A 113 -8.69 -1.97 1.63
C THR A 113 -10.11 -1.40 1.75
N PHE A 114 -10.65 -0.82 0.68
CA PHE A 114 -12.05 -0.38 0.64
C PHE A 114 -13.03 -1.56 0.76
N HIS A 115 -12.76 -2.68 0.09
CA HIS A 115 -13.60 -3.87 0.19
C HIS A 115 -13.62 -4.46 1.60
N CYS A 116 -12.53 -4.35 2.36
CA CYS A 116 -12.52 -4.73 3.78
C CYS A 116 -13.48 -3.87 4.60
N LEU A 117 -13.52 -2.55 4.36
CA LEU A 117 -14.49 -1.65 4.99
C LEU A 117 -15.92 -1.99 4.57
N LEU A 118 -16.18 -2.18 3.28
CA LEU A 118 -17.51 -2.56 2.80
C LEU A 118 -17.98 -3.91 3.33
N ALA A 119 -17.07 -4.90 3.41
CA ALA A 119 -17.36 -6.20 4.00
C ALA A 119 -17.73 -6.03 5.48
N ARG A 120 -17.02 -5.18 6.23
CA ARG A 120 -17.38 -4.87 7.62
C ARG A 120 -18.70 -4.15 7.76
N LEU A 121 -18.96 -3.14 6.93
CA LEU A 121 -20.25 -2.46 6.88
C LEU A 121 -21.38 -3.47 6.65
N LYS A 122 -21.25 -4.34 5.65
CA LYS A 122 -22.23 -5.40 5.36
C LYS A 122 -22.46 -6.36 6.53
N ILE A 123 -21.43 -6.68 7.31
CA ILE A 123 -21.53 -7.57 8.48
C ILE A 123 -22.31 -6.89 9.61
N ILE A 124 -22.13 -5.58 9.77
CA ILE A 124 -22.73 -4.84 10.87
C ILE A 124 -24.16 -4.44 10.50
N VAL A 125 -24.41 -3.92 9.30
CA VAL A 125 -25.69 -3.30 8.91
C VAL A 125 -26.89 -4.25 9.08
N HIS A 126 -27.92 -3.75 9.77
CA HIS A 126 -29.16 -4.48 10.03
C HIS A 126 -30.02 -4.50 8.77
N PRO A 127 -30.78 -5.57 8.48
CA PRO A 127 -31.66 -5.63 7.29
C PRO A 127 -32.66 -4.48 7.13
N ASN A 128 -33.05 -3.84 8.23
CA ASN A 128 -33.98 -2.71 8.25
C ASN A 128 -33.28 -1.33 8.21
N SER A 129 -31.95 -1.29 8.14
CA SER A 129 -31.21 -0.03 8.02
C SER A 129 -31.32 0.52 6.60
N ILE A 130 -31.34 1.85 6.46
CA ILE A 130 -31.37 2.54 5.16
C ILE A 130 -30.10 2.24 4.35
N ILE A 131 -29.00 1.88 5.03
CA ILE A 131 -27.71 1.55 4.42
C ILE A 131 -27.65 0.06 4.01
N TYR A 132 -28.69 -0.72 4.29
CA TYR A 132 -28.72 -2.13 3.93
C TYR A 132 -28.77 -2.31 2.42
N PHE A 133 -27.72 -2.90 1.88
CA PHE A 133 -27.68 -3.35 0.49
C PHE A 133 -27.60 -4.88 0.42
N LYS A 134 -28.42 -5.47 -0.45
CA LYS A 134 -28.34 -6.89 -0.81
C LYS A 134 -26.97 -7.20 -1.44
N THR A 135 -26.62 -8.48 -1.54
CA THR A 135 -25.35 -8.91 -2.16
C THR A 135 -25.11 -8.33 -3.56
N ARG A 136 -26.16 -8.13 -4.38
CA ARG A 136 -26.03 -7.45 -5.68
C ARG A 136 -25.56 -5.99 -5.54
N GLY A 137 -26.10 -5.24 -4.58
CA GLY A 137 -25.67 -3.87 -4.30
C GLY A 137 -24.24 -3.79 -3.78
N TYR A 138 -23.81 -4.77 -2.94
CA TYR A 138 -22.41 -4.88 -2.54
C TYR A 138 -21.48 -5.04 -3.74
N ILE A 139 -21.81 -5.98 -4.65
CA ILE A 139 -21.01 -6.24 -5.84
C ILE A 139 -20.94 -4.99 -6.71
N PHE A 140 -22.08 -4.32 -6.92
CA PHE A 140 -22.13 -3.08 -7.70
C PHE A 140 -21.20 -1.99 -7.13
N ILE A 141 -21.31 -1.67 -5.83
CA ILE A 141 -20.45 -0.68 -5.18
C ILE A 141 -18.98 -1.12 -5.22
N ALA A 142 -18.70 -2.40 -4.96
CA ALA A 142 -17.36 -2.96 -5.01
C ALA A 142 -16.72 -2.83 -6.40
N SER A 143 -17.50 -3.04 -7.47
CA SER A 143 -17.09 -2.85 -8.87
C SER A 143 -16.86 -1.37 -9.20
N LEU A 144 -17.70 -0.45 -8.72
CA LEU A 144 -17.48 0.98 -8.90
C LEU A 144 -16.16 1.44 -8.25
N ILE A 145 -15.86 0.97 -7.04
CA ILE A 145 -14.59 1.27 -6.37
C ILE A 145 -13.40 0.68 -7.15
N LEU A 146 -13.53 -0.54 -7.67
CA LEU A 146 -12.50 -1.16 -8.51
C LEU A 146 -12.21 -0.29 -9.74
N ILE A 147 -13.25 0.08 -10.50
CA ILE A 147 -13.11 0.92 -11.69
C ILE A 147 -12.48 2.27 -11.32
N TYR A 148 -12.98 2.92 -10.27
CA TYR A 148 -12.48 4.21 -9.81
C TYR A 148 -10.99 4.17 -9.48
N VAL A 149 -10.56 3.24 -8.62
CA VAL A 149 -9.17 3.16 -8.16
C VAL A 149 -8.23 2.76 -9.29
N VAL A 150 -8.60 1.75 -10.09
CA VAL A 150 -7.76 1.27 -11.18
C VAL A 150 -7.63 2.35 -12.25
N THR A 151 -8.74 2.97 -12.67
CA THR A 151 -8.69 4.05 -13.67
C THR A 151 -7.84 5.22 -13.19
N GLY A 152 -8.02 5.66 -11.93
CA GLY A 152 -7.20 6.73 -11.36
C GLY A 152 -5.71 6.39 -11.36
N ALA A 153 -5.34 5.18 -10.93
CA ALA A 153 -3.95 4.73 -10.91
C ALA A 153 -3.32 4.69 -12.31
N PHE A 154 -4.04 4.20 -13.31
CA PHE A 154 -3.55 4.13 -14.68
C PHE A 154 -3.53 5.50 -15.37
N LEU A 155 -4.44 6.43 -15.03
CA LEU A 155 -4.35 7.81 -15.49
C LEU A 155 -3.12 8.52 -14.94
N ILE A 156 -2.78 8.32 -13.66
CA ILE A 156 -1.53 8.85 -13.08
C ILE A 156 -0.33 8.33 -13.87
N LEU A 157 -0.29 7.03 -14.17
CA LEU A 157 0.81 6.43 -14.93
C LEU A 157 0.88 6.96 -16.37
N TYR A 158 -0.27 7.17 -17.01
CA TYR A 158 -0.38 7.72 -18.36
C TYR A 158 0.18 9.15 -18.43
N PHE A 159 -0.16 10.02 -17.49
CA PHE A 159 0.38 11.38 -17.45
C PHE A 159 1.82 11.44 -16.94
N ALA A 160 2.25 10.47 -16.12
CA ALA A 160 3.64 10.34 -15.70
C ALA A 160 4.57 9.92 -16.84
N TRP A 161 4.03 9.60 -18.02
CA TRP A 161 4.76 8.99 -19.12
C TRP A 161 5.74 9.98 -19.77
N PRO A 162 7.07 9.83 -19.61
CA PRO A 162 8.00 10.73 -20.25
C PRO A 162 8.11 10.42 -21.75
N ASN A 163 8.09 11.46 -22.58
CA ASN A 163 8.45 11.36 -23.99
C ASN A 163 9.98 11.28 -24.10
N GLU A 164 10.52 10.07 -24.20
CA GLU A 164 11.97 9.85 -24.15
C GLU A 164 12.74 10.63 -25.23
N PHE A 165 12.21 10.67 -26.46
CA PHE A 165 12.84 11.41 -27.56
C PHE A 165 12.94 12.90 -27.24
N GLU A 166 11.84 13.48 -26.76
CA GLU A 166 11.82 14.88 -26.39
C GLU A 166 12.68 15.17 -25.15
N SER A 167 12.69 14.26 -24.18
CA SER A 167 13.50 14.44 -22.98
C SER A 167 14.99 14.39 -23.26
N ARG A 168 15.44 13.44 -24.10
CA ARG A 168 16.84 13.36 -24.55
C ARG A 168 17.24 14.58 -25.39
N ARG A 169 16.32 15.12 -26.21
CA ARG A 169 16.55 16.36 -26.99
C ARG A 169 16.67 17.60 -26.11
N ARG A 170 15.85 17.71 -25.05
CA ARG A 170 15.84 18.86 -24.13
C ARG A 170 16.98 18.83 -23.12
N LEU A 171 17.54 17.66 -22.80
CA LEU A 171 18.57 17.52 -21.79
C LEU A 171 19.80 18.42 -22.03
N PRO A 172 20.44 18.47 -23.22
CA PRO A 172 21.59 19.34 -23.44
C PRO A 172 21.27 20.84 -23.31
N GLN A 173 20.00 21.21 -23.53
CA GLN A 173 19.53 22.60 -23.42
C GLN A 173 19.26 23.00 -21.96
N LEU A 174 18.81 22.06 -21.14
CA LEU A 174 18.44 22.29 -19.75
C LEU A 174 19.59 22.00 -18.78
N TYR A 175 20.39 20.96 -19.03
CA TYR A 175 21.43 20.41 -18.16
C TYR A 175 22.68 19.99 -18.98
N PRO A 176 23.43 20.94 -19.55
CA PRO A 176 24.58 20.67 -20.45
C PRO A 176 25.72 19.88 -19.80
N ASN A 177 25.84 19.93 -18.47
CA ASN A 177 26.92 19.27 -17.71
C ASN A 177 26.55 17.87 -17.23
N CYS A 178 25.38 17.35 -17.59
CA CYS A 178 24.88 16.05 -17.13
C CYS A 178 24.64 15.07 -18.27
N LEU A 179 25.39 15.19 -19.37
CA LEU A 179 25.18 14.37 -20.58
C LEU A 179 25.53 12.89 -20.38
N GLU A 180 26.39 12.58 -19.42
CA GLU A 180 26.77 11.19 -19.06
C GLU A 180 25.56 10.32 -18.74
N ILE A 181 24.44 10.91 -18.26
CA ILE A 181 23.21 10.16 -18.00
C ILE A 181 22.62 9.51 -19.26
N LEU A 182 22.88 10.08 -20.45
CA LEU A 182 22.36 9.58 -21.72
C LEU A 182 22.98 8.25 -22.11
N GLU A 183 24.18 7.95 -21.59
CA GLU A 183 24.88 6.68 -21.81
C GLU A 183 24.19 5.52 -21.10
N ASN A 184 23.36 5.80 -20.08
CA ASN A 184 22.59 4.78 -19.40
C ASN A 184 21.25 4.55 -20.13
N PRO A 185 21.03 3.39 -20.77
CA PRO A 185 19.78 3.11 -21.50
C PRO A 185 18.57 2.94 -20.57
N HIS A 186 18.80 2.79 -19.26
CA HIS A 186 17.74 2.63 -18.25
C HIS A 186 17.45 3.94 -17.50
N ALA A 187 18.06 5.05 -17.90
CA ALA A 187 17.78 6.36 -17.33
C ALA A 187 16.51 6.98 -17.93
N ILE A 188 15.71 7.58 -17.07
CA ILE A 188 14.41 8.15 -17.40
C ILE A 188 14.44 9.62 -16.97
N LEU A 189 14.29 10.50 -17.94
CA LEU A 189 14.45 11.95 -17.76
C LEU A 189 13.09 12.65 -17.63
N LEU A 190 12.93 13.45 -16.58
CA LEU A 190 11.72 14.23 -16.28
C LEU A 190 11.91 15.70 -16.71
N THR A 191 11.94 15.94 -18.01
CA THR A 191 12.17 17.30 -18.57
C THR A 191 10.91 17.97 -19.13
N GLY A 192 9.75 17.31 -19.05
CA GLY A 192 8.45 17.86 -19.47
C GLY A 192 7.66 18.36 -18.27
N THR A 193 7.37 19.66 -18.19
CA THR A 193 6.66 20.26 -17.05
C THR A 193 5.14 20.06 -17.11
N SER A 194 4.53 20.14 -18.30
CA SER A 194 3.08 20.02 -18.49
C SER A 194 2.50 18.68 -18.05
N ASP A 195 3.24 17.61 -18.30
CA ASP A 195 2.77 16.24 -18.05
C ASP A 195 2.92 15.90 -16.57
N ILE A 196 4.00 16.38 -15.93
CA ILE A 196 4.22 16.30 -14.48
C ILE A 196 3.12 17.05 -13.73
N ASP A 197 2.75 18.26 -14.17
CA ASP A 197 1.68 19.03 -13.54
C ASP A 197 0.33 18.31 -13.61
N SER A 198 0.02 17.73 -14.78
CA SER A 198 -1.20 16.94 -15.00
C SER A 198 -1.21 15.68 -14.13
N MET A 199 -0.08 14.96 -14.05
CA MET A 199 0.10 13.81 -13.17
C MET A 199 -0.14 14.18 -11.70
N ILE A 200 0.46 15.28 -11.24
CA ILE A 200 0.30 15.76 -9.85
C ILE A 200 -1.16 16.12 -9.58
N LEU A 201 -1.85 16.76 -10.52
CA LEU A 201 -3.27 17.11 -10.37
C LEU A 201 -4.14 15.85 -10.22
N VAL A 202 -3.98 14.87 -11.12
CA VAL A 202 -4.73 13.60 -11.07
C VAL A 202 -4.42 12.83 -9.77
N ALA A 203 -3.16 12.82 -9.34
CA ALA A 203 -2.76 12.20 -8.08
C ALA A 203 -3.44 12.88 -6.87
N LYS A 204 -3.47 14.21 -6.82
CA LYS A 204 -4.15 14.98 -5.76
C LYS A 204 -5.65 14.67 -5.72
N ILE A 205 -6.32 14.68 -6.87
CA ILE A 205 -7.76 14.38 -6.95
C ILE A 205 -8.03 12.95 -6.48
N SER A 206 -7.26 11.98 -6.97
CA SER A 206 -7.45 10.55 -6.65
C SER A 206 -7.21 10.24 -5.17
N LEU A 207 -6.13 10.80 -4.60
CA LEU A 207 -5.80 10.62 -3.18
C LEU A 207 -6.79 11.36 -2.28
N GLY A 208 -7.15 12.60 -2.63
CA GLY A 208 -8.08 13.42 -1.86
C GLY A 208 -9.48 12.80 -1.80
N SER A 209 -10.07 12.51 -2.96
CA SER A 209 -11.41 11.90 -3.02
C SER A 209 -11.43 10.46 -2.49
N GLY A 210 -10.35 9.69 -2.68
CA GLY A 210 -10.19 8.37 -2.04
C GLY A 210 -10.16 8.45 -0.51
N SER A 211 -9.47 9.45 0.05
CA SER A 211 -9.41 9.67 1.50
C SER A 211 -10.77 10.08 2.08
N ILE A 212 -11.51 10.93 1.37
CA ILE A 212 -12.89 11.31 1.73
C ILE A 212 -13.80 10.08 1.74
N LEU A 213 -13.73 9.24 0.70
CA LEU A 213 -14.52 8.01 0.62
C LEU A 213 -14.18 7.04 1.77
N PHE A 214 -12.90 6.90 2.11
CA PHE A 214 -12.45 6.06 3.22
C PHE A 214 -13.04 6.56 4.55
N LEU A 215 -12.94 7.87 4.81
CA LEU A 215 -13.48 8.48 6.03
C LEU A 215 -15.00 8.34 6.10
N ALA A 216 -15.70 8.55 4.98
CA ALA A 216 -17.16 8.38 4.91
C ALA A 216 -17.57 6.95 5.28
N LEU A 217 -16.91 5.93 4.71
CA LEU A 217 -17.18 4.52 5.06
C LEU A 217 -16.89 4.23 6.53
N TYR A 218 -15.80 4.77 7.08
CA TYR A 218 -15.47 4.61 8.50
C TYR A 218 -16.52 5.23 9.42
N ILE A 219 -16.99 6.44 9.09
CA ILE A 219 -18.05 7.12 9.84
C ILE A 219 -19.35 6.32 9.76
N LEU A 220 -19.74 5.85 8.57
CA LEU A 220 -20.95 5.03 8.39
C LEU A 220 -20.91 3.75 9.24
N ILE A 221 -19.78 3.04 9.26
CA ILE A 221 -19.61 1.85 10.10
C ILE A 221 -19.77 2.21 11.58
N THR A 222 -19.14 3.30 12.03
CA THR A 222 -19.18 3.73 13.43
C THR A 222 -20.59 4.15 13.86
N CYS A 223 -21.29 4.90 12.99
CA CYS A 223 -22.69 5.28 13.19
C CYS A 223 -23.60 4.05 13.26
N GLU A 224 -23.40 3.06 12.40
CA GLU A 224 -24.21 1.84 12.41
C GLU A 224 -23.98 1.01 13.68
N ILE A 225 -22.72 0.88 14.15
CA ILE A 225 -22.42 0.24 15.44
C ILE A 225 -23.16 0.94 16.60
N LYS A 226 -23.23 2.28 16.57
CA LYS A 226 -23.94 3.06 17.58
C LYS A 226 -25.45 2.85 17.49
N ASN A 227 -26.02 2.87 16.28
CA ASN A 227 -27.45 2.67 16.06
C ASN A 227 -27.91 1.27 16.50
N GLN A 228 -27.04 0.27 16.36
CA GLN A 228 -27.33 -1.10 16.78
C GLN A 228 -27.00 -1.41 18.24
N SER A 229 -26.60 -0.41 19.03
CA SER A 229 -26.29 -0.60 20.46
C SER A 229 -27.46 -1.14 21.29
N THR A 230 -28.69 -0.94 20.82
CA THR A 230 -29.92 -1.45 21.48
C THR A 230 -30.25 -2.89 21.12
N ILE A 231 -29.73 -3.40 19.99
CA ILE A 231 -30.04 -4.73 19.46
C ILE A 231 -28.88 -5.70 19.73
N MET A 232 -27.64 -5.22 19.64
CA MET A 232 -26.44 -6.03 19.82
C MET A 232 -26.07 -6.17 21.30
N SER A 233 -25.61 -7.36 21.70
CA SER A 233 -25.02 -7.53 23.03
C SER A 233 -23.80 -6.61 23.24
N SER A 234 -23.57 -6.16 24.47
CA SER A 234 -22.43 -5.31 24.83
C SER A 234 -21.08 -5.93 24.41
N LYS A 235 -20.94 -7.24 24.52
CA LYS A 235 -19.74 -7.98 24.09
C LYS A 235 -19.54 -7.92 22.57
N ALA A 236 -20.61 -8.08 21.78
CA ALA A 236 -20.53 -7.97 20.34
C ALA A 236 -20.20 -6.53 19.91
N GLN A 237 -20.84 -5.53 20.53
CA GLN A 237 -20.58 -4.13 20.25
C GLN A 237 -19.10 -3.75 20.51
N VAL A 238 -18.54 -4.16 21.65
CA VAL A 238 -17.12 -3.95 21.96
C VAL A 238 -16.22 -4.62 20.93
N PHE A 239 -16.52 -5.86 20.54
CA PHE A 239 -15.76 -6.58 19.51
C PHE A 239 -15.74 -5.84 18.16
N HIS A 240 -16.89 -5.36 17.68
CA HIS A 240 -16.96 -4.64 16.41
C HIS A 240 -16.24 -3.28 16.48
N ARG A 241 -16.38 -2.56 17.59
CA ARG A 241 -15.66 -1.29 17.82
C ARG A 241 -14.15 -1.48 17.84
N ASP A 242 -13.65 -2.46 18.59
CA ASP A 242 -12.22 -2.78 18.64
C ASP A 242 -11.71 -3.18 17.25
N SER A 243 -12.45 -4.04 16.55
CA SER A 243 -12.06 -4.48 15.22
C SER A 243 -11.98 -3.34 14.19
N VAL A 244 -12.88 -2.35 14.28
CA VAL A 244 -12.89 -1.18 13.39
C VAL A 244 -11.73 -0.24 13.72
N ARG A 245 -11.45 -0.03 15.02
CA ARG A 245 -10.27 0.71 15.48
C ARG A 245 -8.98 0.07 14.98
N ASP A 246 -8.85 -1.24 15.10
CA ASP A 246 -7.64 -1.97 14.70
C ASP A 246 -7.42 -1.86 13.18
N MET A 247 -8.49 -1.93 12.37
CA MET A 247 -8.43 -1.68 10.92
C MET A 247 -8.00 -0.26 10.57
N LEU A 248 -8.49 0.75 11.30
CA LEU A 248 -8.08 2.13 11.12
C LEU A 248 -6.58 2.29 11.42
N ILE A 249 -6.11 1.75 12.54
CA ILE A 249 -4.70 1.81 12.93
C ILE A 249 -3.82 1.13 11.87
N GLN A 250 -4.19 -0.07 11.40
CA GLN A 250 -3.45 -0.75 10.33
C GLN A 250 -3.39 0.06 9.04
N THR A 251 -4.50 0.72 8.67
CA THR A 251 -4.54 1.57 7.47
C THR A 251 -3.68 2.82 7.62
N ILE A 252 -3.69 3.45 8.79
CA ILE A 252 -2.84 4.62 9.08
C ILE A 252 -1.36 4.22 9.02
N ILE A 253 -0.98 3.11 9.67
CA ILE A 253 0.39 2.59 9.63
C ILE A 253 0.83 2.33 8.18
N LYS A 254 0.01 1.61 7.40
CA LYS A 254 0.26 1.36 5.97
C LYS A 254 0.41 2.68 5.19
N GLY A 255 -0.49 3.63 5.41
CA GLY A 255 -0.49 4.94 4.75
C GLY A 255 0.77 5.75 5.03
N ILE A 256 1.19 5.82 6.30
CA ILE A 256 2.43 6.50 6.71
C ILE A 256 3.63 5.85 6.01
N SER A 257 3.76 4.52 6.06
CA SER A 257 4.88 3.83 5.42
C SER A 257 4.96 4.05 3.90
N ILE A 258 3.82 4.19 3.23
CA ILE A 258 3.75 4.48 1.78
C ILE A 258 4.08 5.95 1.48
N ILE A 259 3.61 6.90 2.31
CA ILE A 259 3.75 8.35 2.08
C ILE A 259 5.15 8.88 2.45
N LEU A 260 5.86 8.24 3.37
CA LEU A 260 7.18 8.70 3.80
C LEU A 260 8.19 8.78 2.65
N ALA A 261 8.18 7.82 1.74
CA ALA A 261 9.09 7.81 0.59
C ALA A 261 8.87 8.96 -0.40
N PRO A 262 7.66 9.23 -0.91
CA PRO A 262 7.43 10.38 -1.79
C PRO A 262 7.71 11.72 -1.08
N LEU A 263 7.43 11.85 0.22
CA LEU A 263 7.82 13.06 0.97
C LEU A 263 9.34 13.23 1.05
N ALA A 264 10.08 12.15 1.27
CA ALA A 264 11.53 12.17 1.29
C ALA A 264 12.13 12.49 -0.09
N LEU A 265 11.54 11.95 -1.17
CA LEU A 265 11.93 12.29 -2.53
C LEU A 265 11.67 13.75 -2.88
N LEU A 266 10.53 14.31 -2.44
CA LEU A 266 10.24 15.73 -2.58
C LEU A 266 11.26 16.59 -1.82
N TYR A 267 11.67 16.16 -0.63
CA TYR A 267 12.75 16.82 0.10
C TYR A 267 14.07 16.78 -0.68
N CYS A 268 14.45 15.62 -1.23
CA CYS A 268 15.66 15.48 -2.06
C CYS A 268 15.62 16.33 -3.33
N PHE A 269 14.45 16.50 -3.93
CA PHE A 269 14.28 17.35 -5.10
C PHE A 269 14.58 18.83 -4.78
N MET A 270 14.36 19.27 -3.54
CA MET A 270 14.61 20.65 -3.10
C MET A 270 16.04 20.91 -2.63
N LEU A 271 16.92 19.89 -2.63
CA LEU A 271 18.31 20.03 -2.20
C LEU A 271 19.20 20.62 -3.31
N ASP A 272 20.34 21.20 -2.90
CA ASP A 272 21.36 21.69 -3.83
C ASP A 272 21.98 20.57 -4.68
N ALA A 273 22.28 20.88 -5.94
CA ALA A 273 22.86 19.95 -6.92
C ALA A 273 24.18 19.27 -6.47
N SER A 274 24.94 19.91 -5.59
CA SER A 274 26.20 19.40 -5.05
C SER A 274 26.03 18.34 -3.95
N LYS A 275 24.82 18.21 -3.37
CA LYS A 275 24.56 17.25 -2.28
C LYS A 275 24.43 15.84 -2.83
N ASP A 276 25.08 14.91 -2.14
CA ASP A 276 24.91 13.48 -2.38
C ASP A 276 23.69 12.97 -1.63
N THR A 277 22.66 12.56 -2.36
CA THR A 277 21.38 12.08 -1.80
C THR A 277 21.24 10.56 -1.88
N ARG A 278 22.24 9.83 -2.40
CA ARG A 278 22.14 8.37 -2.66
C ARG A 278 21.69 7.58 -1.45
N THR A 279 22.36 7.76 -0.32
CA THR A 279 22.08 7.04 0.92
C THR A 279 20.67 7.34 1.42
N PHE A 280 20.26 8.61 1.35
CA PHE A 280 18.94 9.03 1.81
C PHE A 280 17.82 8.52 0.89
N ASN A 281 18.01 8.56 -0.44
CA ASN A 281 17.10 7.97 -1.42
C ASN A 281 16.99 6.45 -1.21
N ALA A 282 18.12 5.78 -0.99
CA ALA A 282 18.15 4.34 -0.72
C ALA A 282 17.34 3.97 0.53
N ILE A 283 17.51 4.71 1.63
CA ILE A 283 16.75 4.51 2.87
C ILE A 283 15.26 4.79 2.63
N SER A 284 14.93 5.86 1.91
CA SER A 284 13.54 6.26 1.63
C SER A 284 12.80 5.21 0.80
N MET A 285 13.42 4.72 -0.29
CA MET A 285 12.89 3.63 -1.10
C MET A 285 12.81 2.31 -0.33
N SER A 286 13.74 2.10 0.60
CA SER A 286 13.75 0.93 1.47
C SER A 286 12.57 0.93 2.47
N ILE A 287 12.21 2.09 3.02
CA ILE A 287 10.99 2.26 3.83
C ILE A 287 9.74 1.94 3.00
N PHE A 288 9.70 2.40 1.75
CA PHE A 288 8.60 2.11 0.83
C PHE A 288 8.43 0.62 0.58
N VAL A 289 9.52 -0.07 0.21
CA VAL A 289 9.56 -1.53 0.02
C VAL A 289 9.14 -2.26 1.29
N GLY A 290 9.56 -1.76 2.44
CA GLY A 290 9.19 -2.29 3.75
C GLY A 290 7.75 -2.00 4.18
N ALA A 291 6.93 -1.26 3.43
CA ALA A 291 5.64 -0.76 3.91
C ALA A 291 4.63 -1.84 4.30
N SER A 292 4.78 -3.07 3.79
CA SER A 292 3.93 -4.21 4.20
C SER A 292 4.30 -4.76 5.60
N ILE A 293 5.53 -4.55 6.07
CA ILE A 293 6.01 -5.12 7.33
C ILE A 293 5.26 -4.52 8.54
N PRO A 294 5.21 -3.18 8.73
CA PRO A 294 4.56 -2.60 9.89
C PRO A 294 3.06 -2.91 9.95
N SER A 295 2.37 -2.91 8.80
CA SER A 295 0.94 -3.22 8.76
C SER A 295 0.66 -4.68 9.14
N THR A 296 1.47 -5.62 8.65
CA THR A 296 1.30 -7.05 8.95
C THR A 296 1.62 -7.33 10.43
N ILE A 297 2.67 -6.71 10.98
CA ILE A 297 2.99 -6.81 12.41
C ILE A 297 1.85 -6.24 13.27
N ALA A 298 1.33 -5.05 12.92
CA ALA A 298 0.21 -4.45 13.64
C ALA A 298 -1.02 -5.38 13.63
N MET A 299 -1.34 -5.97 12.48
CA MET A 299 -2.43 -6.95 12.37
C MET A 299 -2.24 -8.15 13.30
N MET A 300 -1.03 -8.71 13.35
CA MET A 300 -0.69 -9.86 14.20
C MET A 300 -0.80 -9.54 15.70
N ILE A 301 -0.37 -8.35 16.13
CA ILE A 301 -0.37 -7.94 17.54
C ILE A 301 -1.79 -7.55 18.02
N GLN A 302 -2.55 -6.87 17.17
CA GLN A 302 -3.88 -6.35 17.52
C GLN A 302 -4.94 -7.46 17.58
N THR A 303 -4.84 -8.45 16.68
CA THR A 303 -5.81 -9.54 16.64
C THR A 303 -5.51 -10.57 17.73
N LYS A 304 -6.37 -10.62 18.76
CA LYS A 304 -6.21 -11.54 19.91
C LYS A 304 -5.93 -12.99 19.49
N ALA A 305 -6.68 -13.51 18.51
CA ALA A 305 -6.50 -14.88 18.02
C ALA A 305 -5.12 -15.13 17.37
N TYR A 306 -4.54 -14.12 16.72
CA TYR A 306 -3.22 -14.23 16.11
C TYR A 306 -2.14 -14.12 17.17
N ARG A 307 -2.24 -13.10 18.03
CA ARG A 307 -1.32 -12.89 19.16
C ARG A 307 -1.25 -14.11 20.07
N GLY A 308 -2.39 -14.68 20.45
CA GLY A 308 -2.45 -15.87 21.29
C GLY A 308 -1.72 -17.07 20.68
N TYR A 309 -1.88 -17.27 19.36
CA TYR A 309 -1.17 -18.33 18.65
C TYR A 309 0.33 -18.08 18.53
N ILE A 310 0.74 -16.83 18.26
CA ILE A 310 2.16 -16.44 18.22
C ILE A 310 2.80 -16.66 19.59
N LEU A 311 2.15 -16.19 20.66
CA LEU A 311 2.62 -16.41 22.03
C LEU A 311 2.71 -17.89 22.38
N PHE A 312 1.74 -18.71 21.95
CA PHE A 312 1.79 -20.15 22.13
C PHE A 312 3.02 -20.78 21.45
N ILE A 313 3.32 -20.40 20.20
CA ILE A 313 4.52 -20.89 19.49
C ILE A 313 5.80 -20.53 20.26
N PHE A 314 5.92 -19.28 20.72
CA PHE A 314 7.16 -18.81 21.34
C PHE A 314 7.35 -19.23 22.81
N THR A 315 6.25 -19.39 23.56
CA THR A 315 6.31 -19.67 25.00
C THR A 315 5.96 -21.10 25.37
N GLY A 316 5.37 -21.88 24.45
CA GLY A 316 4.86 -23.22 24.72
C GLY A 316 3.67 -23.27 25.68
N LYS A 317 3.22 -22.12 26.21
CA LYS A 317 2.09 -22.04 27.13
C LYS A 317 0.83 -21.72 26.33
N PRO A 318 -0.22 -22.55 26.40
CA PRO A 318 -1.51 -22.17 25.84
C PRO A 318 -1.98 -20.89 26.53
N GLU A 319 -2.36 -19.88 25.75
CA GLU A 319 -3.08 -18.73 26.28
C GLU A 319 -4.32 -19.29 26.97
N GLU A 320 -4.43 -19.11 28.29
CA GLU A 320 -5.61 -19.49 29.07
C GLU A 320 -6.82 -18.85 28.40
N THR A 321 -7.50 -19.64 27.57
CA THR A 321 -8.65 -19.19 26.83
C THR A 321 -9.80 -19.23 27.81
N SER A 322 -9.80 -18.29 28.75
CA SER A 322 -10.93 -17.98 29.60
C SER A 322 -12.14 -17.79 28.68
N ARG A 323 -13.08 -18.75 28.73
CA ARG A 323 -14.47 -18.68 28.22
C ARG A 323 -14.73 -18.90 26.72
N SER A 324 -14.00 -19.75 26.00
CA SER A 324 -14.48 -20.23 24.67
C SER A 324 -15.37 -21.48 24.76
N THR A 325 -15.32 -22.24 25.86
CA THR A 325 -16.24 -23.37 26.13
C THR A 325 -17.64 -22.94 26.56
N MET A 326 -17.88 -21.66 26.88
CA MET A 326 -19.22 -21.14 27.18
C MET A 326 -20.00 -20.70 25.93
N PHE A 327 -19.32 -20.39 24.82
CA PHE A 327 -19.98 -19.90 23.59
C PHE A 327 -20.73 -20.97 22.81
N ARG A 328 -20.46 -22.26 23.09
CA ARG A 328 -21.16 -23.37 22.42
C ARG A 328 -22.54 -23.66 23.02
N LYS A 329 -22.85 -23.19 24.24
CA LYS A 329 -24.18 -23.33 24.83
C LYS A 329 -25.13 -22.17 24.51
N SER A 330 -24.65 -20.93 24.45
CA SER A 330 -25.54 -19.77 24.28
C SER A 330 -25.98 -19.45 22.84
N VAL A 331 -25.35 -20.06 21.82
CA VAL A 331 -25.73 -19.83 20.40
C VAL A 331 -26.61 -20.96 19.86
N ILE A 332 -26.65 -22.12 20.53
CA ILE A 332 -27.52 -23.24 20.15
C ILE A 332 -28.91 -23.10 20.79
N GLU A 333 -29.07 -22.37 21.89
CA GLU A 333 -30.38 -22.14 22.53
C GLU A 333 -31.23 -20.99 21.95
N ILE A 334 -30.78 -20.29 20.88
CA ILE A 334 -31.59 -19.26 20.18
C ILE A 334 -32.11 -19.77 18.82
N LYS A 335 -32.00 -21.07 18.55
CA LYS A 335 -32.73 -21.72 17.45
C LYS A 335 -33.22 -23.09 17.90
N ILE A 336 -34.41 -23.11 18.52
CA ILE A 336 -35.60 -23.88 18.13
C ILE A 336 -36.80 -23.11 18.69
#